data_AF-A0AAJ0BRA9-F1
#
_entry.id   AF-A0AAJ0BRA9-F1
#
_cell.length_a   1.000
_cell.length_b   1.000
_cell.length_c   1.000
_cell.angle_alpha   90.00
_cell.angle_beta   90.00
_cell.angle_gamma   90.00
#
_symmetry.space_group_name_H-M   'P 1'
#
loop_
_entity.id
_entity.type
_entity.pdbx_description
1 polymer ?
#
loop_
_entity_poly.entity_id
_entity_poly.type
_entity_poly.pdbx_seq_one_letter_code
_entity_poly.pdbx_strand_id
1 'polypeptide(L)'
;MLLLQLPPELPLYILDYFGPEFFLQDICRLTISKKWYDLGWKILVGDLQLTATSLGMFTRDEAVLRRSQPHIATLELFLEGYEDRRPLLPTDRRGIRPDDTDAVDGWTVNLNSSLAKLAAMLQRCPGMRCLKLKARPERPGLGLRRQGYLMVKPLGDLLSLRHLTNFAFRHWGLYPQSQACDPGIHLCRSINALLRSLRRLHCRMDSICESLLELPPHDTPLNLEEVIINLSLSELSDAITSYRYPNRCQPIPSETFLQLKEAIENQATTLLRQMSNPRMVRVISHEVPSLGISAFDAMTGQRVRLGDGIEWDADGEVVDESDWEDETDLF
;
A
#
# COMPACT_ATOMS: atom_id res chain seq x y z
N MET A 1 21.12 40.27 4.32
CA MET A 1 20.41 39.07 3.81
C MET A 1 21.29 38.34 2.80
N LEU A 2 22.16 37.44 3.27
CA LEU A 2 23.14 36.76 2.41
C LEU A 2 22.60 35.45 1.82
N LEU A 3 21.69 34.76 2.52
CA LEU A 3 21.22 33.42 2.13
C LEU A 3 20.37 33.41 0.84
N LEU A 4 19.49 34.41 0.66
CA LEU A 4 18.63 34.51 -0.53
C LEU A 4 19.38 35.00 -1.79
N GLN A 5 20.58 35.56 -1.61
CA GLN A 5 21.46 35.98 -2.70
C GLN A 5 22.27 34.81 -3.30
N LEU A 6 22.28 33.66 -2.62
CA LEU A 6 22.92 32.44 -3.14
C LEU A 6 22.20 31.91 -4.39
N PRO A 7 22.93 31.21 -5.28
CA PRO A 7 22.33 30.42 -6.36
C PRO A 7 21.23 29.50 -5.80
N PRO A 8 20.07 29.35 -6.48
CA PRO A 8 18.90 28.64 -5.95
C PRO A 8 19.17 27.17 -5.55
N GLU A 9 20.22 26.56 -6.11
CA GLU A 9 20.67 25.21 -5.80
C GLU A 9 21.14 25.08 -4.34
N LEU A 10 21.81 26.11 -3.79
CA LEU A 10 22.32 26.05 -2.41
C LEU A 10 21.19 26.12 -1.38
N PRO A 11 20.24 27.08 -1.42
CA PRO A 11 19.08 27.04 -0.53
C PRO A 11 18.22 25.81 -0.77
N LEU A 12 18.09 25.31 -2.00
CA LEU A 12 17.35 24.07 -2.24
C LEU A 12 17.99 22.89 -1.51
N TYR A 13 19.31 22.73 -1.60
CA TYR A 13 20.05 21.68 -0.88
C TYR A 13 19.90 21.81 0.65
N ILE A 14 19.96 23.04 1.16
CA ILE A 14 19.74 23.31 2.59
C ILE A 14 18.30 22.92 3.00
N LEU A 15 17.30 23.27 2.19
CA LEU A 15 15.90 22.95 2.47
C LEU A 15 15.60 21.46 2.34
N ASP A 16 16.22 20.80 1.37
CA ASP A 16 16.13 19.34 1.17
C ASP A 16 16.69 18.59 2.38
N TYR A 17 17.81 19.08 2.96
CA TYR A 17 18.36 18.53 4.19
C TYR A 17 17.41 18.62 5.39
N PHE A 18 16.56 19.65 5.45
CA PHE A 18 15.54 19.75 6.51
C PHE A 18 14.33 18.84 6.28
N GLY A 19 14.09 18.42 5.03
CA GLY A 19 12.97 17.57 4.66
C GLY A 19 11.60 18.26 4.70
N PRO A 20 10.55 17.56 4.24
CA PRO A 20 9.17 18.05 4.26
C PRO A 20 8.63 18.26 5.69
N GLU A 21 9.09 17.48 6.67
CA GLU A 21 8.63 17.54 8.06
C GLU A 21 8.87 18.92 8.68
N PHE A 22 9.97 19.58 8.29
CA PHE A 22 10.28 20.93 8.73
C PHE A 22 9.18 21.93 8.37
N PHE A 23 8.56 21.80 7.21
CA PHE A 23 7.47 22.68 6.78
C PHE A 23 6.10 22.21 7.30
N LEU A 24 5.90 20.90 7.46
CA LEU A 24 4.66 20.34 8.01
C LEU A 24 4.47 20.72 9.50
N GLN A 25 5.56 20.85 10.26
CA GLN A 25 5.50 21.31 11.65
C GLN A 25 5.00 22.75 11.79
N ASP A 26 5.34 23.63 10.84
CA ASP A 26 4.90 25.02 10.83
C ASP A 26 4.89 25.56 9.40
N ILE A 27 3.70 25.59 8.80
CA ILE A 27 3.51 26.02 7.43
C ILE A 27 3.89 27.50 7.21
N CYS A 28 3.92 28.32 8.27
CA CYS A 28 4.37 29.71 8.19
C CYS A 28 5.86 29.79 7.82
N ARG A 29 6.64 28.72 7.98
CA ARG A 29 8.03 28.66 7.51
C ARG A 29 8.14 28.82 5.99
N LEU A 30 7.07 28.58 5.23
CA LEU A 30 7.05 28.85 3.80
C LEU A 30 6.92 30.34 3.47
N THR A 31 6.44 31.20 4.38
CA THR A 31 6.06 32.59 4.08
C THR A 31 7.20 33.60 4.27
N ILE A 32 8.44 33.14 4.52
CA ILE A 32 9.62 34.00 4.75
C ILE A 32 9.89 34.94 3.57
N SER A 33 9.82 34.43 2.33
CA SER A 33 9.97 35.22 1.11
C SER A 33 9.43 34.44 -0.09
N LYS A 34 9.20 35.11 -1.23
CA LYS A 34 8.73 34.45 -2.46
C LYS A 34 9.70 33.35 -2.95
N LYS A 35 11.01 33.64 -2.97
CA LYS A 35 12.03 32.65 -3.37
C LYS A 35 12.06 31.45 -2.42
N TRP A 36 11.96 31.72 -1.12
CA TRP A 36 11.91 30.67 -0.10
C TRP A 36 10.65 29.81 -0.24
N TYR A 37 9.50 30.44 -0.46
CA TYR A 37 8.23 29.77 -0.71
C TYR A 37 8.33 28.84 -1.93
N ASP A 38 8.87 29.32 -3.05
CA ASP A 38 8.98 28.54 -4.28
C ASP A 38 9.93 27.35 -4.17
N LEU A 39 10.98 27.43 -3.34
CA LEU A 39 11.90 26.31 -3.08
C LEU A 39 11.34 25.35 -2.04
N GLY A 40 10.86 25.87 -0.91
CA GLY A 40 10.28 25.05 0.17
C GLY A 40 9.04 24.30 -0.28
N TRP A 41 8.23 24.89 -1.17
CA TRP A 41 7.08 24.21 -1.77
C TRP A 41 7.49 22.94 -2.51
N LYS A 42 8.61 22.96 -3.26
CA LYS A 42 9.10 21.79 -4.01
C LYS A 42 9.47 20.65 -3.09
N ILE A 43 10.12 20.96 -1.96
CA ILE A 43 10.49 19.97 -0.95
C ILE A 43 9.23 19.40 -0.28
N LEU A 44 8.32 20.29 0.15
CA LEU A 44 7.08 19.90 0.83
C LEU A 44 6.20 18.98 -0.02
N VAL A 45 6.03 19.27 -1.32
CA VAL A 45 5.17 18.44 -2.19
C VAL A 45 5.92 17.30 -2.88
N GLY A 46 7.24 17.23 -2.72
CA GLY A 46 8.08 16.18 -3.28
C GLY A 46 7.78 14.81 -2.68
N ASP A 47 7.53 14.79 -1.37
CA ASP A 47 7.10 13.62 -0.61
C ASP A 47 5.74 13.90 0.04
N LEU A 48 4.68 13.57 -0.68
CA LEU A 48 3.32 13.91 -0.29
C LEU A 48 2.72 12.80 0.57
N GLN A 49 2.28 13.14 1.78
CA GLN A 49 1.54 12.22 2.65
C GLN A 49 0.10 12.69 2.79
N LEU A 50 -0.86 11.85 2.38
CA LEU A 50 -2.29 12.18 2.44
C LEU A 50 -3.08 11.14 3.23
N THR A 51 -3.94 11.64 4.09
CA THR A 51 -5.07 10.94 4.70
C THR A 51 -6.33 11.05 3.85
N ALA A 52 -7.41 10.32 4.17
CA ALA A 52 -8.68 10.49 3.45
C ALA A 52 -9.18 11.95 3.47
N THR A 53 -9.06 12.62 4.62
CA THR A 53 -9.48 14.02 4.79
C THR A 53 -8.60 14.99 4.00
N SER A 54 -7.28 14.86 4.10
CA SER A 54 -6.36 15.75 3.37
C SER A 54 -6.35 15.48 1.86
N LEU A 55 -6.60 14.24 1.43
CA LEU A 55 -6.86 13.91 0.03
C LEU A 55 -8.08 14.65 -0.52
N GLY A 56 -9.18 14.65 0.24
CA GLY A 56 -10.40 15.39 -0.13
C GLY A 56 -10.15 16.89 -0.25
N MET A 57 -9.33 17.48 0.64
CA MET A 57 -8.95 18.90 0.55
C MET A 57 -8.01 19.16 -0.63
N PHE A 58 -6.99 18.33 -0.80
CA PHE A 58 -5.99 18.45 -1.86
C PHE A 58 -6.60 18.36 -3.26
N THR A 59 -7.59 17.49 -3.44
CA THR A 59 -8.25 17.28 -4.74
C THR A 59 -9.41 18.24 -5.05
N ARG A 60 -9.74 19.15 -4.12
CA ARG A 60 -10.74 20.21 -4.35
C ARG A 60 -10.17 21.41 -5.10
N ASP A 61 -8.89 21.72 -4.91
CA ASP A 61 -8.25 22.89 -5.51
C ASP A 61 -7.38 22.50 -6.71
N GLU A 62 -7.89 22.74 -7.92
CA GLU A 62 -7.14 22.47 -9.15
C GLU A 62 -5.83 23.26 -9.27
N ALA A 63 -5.76 24.46 -8.71
CA ALA A 63 -4.55 25.28 -8.80
C ALA A 63 -3.44 24.66 -7.95
N VAL A 64 -3.76 24.16 -6.75
CA VAL A 64 -2.83 23.39 -5.91
C VAL A 64 -2.37 22.13 -6.63
N LEU A 65 -3.30 21.34 -7.19
CA LEU A 65 -2.96 20.12 -7.93
C LEU A 65 -1.96 20.40 -9.08
N ARG A 66 -2.29 21.37 -9.95
CA ARG A 66 -1.44 21.73 -11.10
C ARG A 66 -0.07 22.23 -10.68
N ARG A 67 0.02 22.96 -9.56
CA ARG A 67 1.28 23.48 -9.04
C ARG A 67 2.14 22.40 -8.40
N SER A 68 1.53 21.41 -7.74
CA SER A 68 2.25 20.30 -7.10
C SER A 68 2.72 19.25 -8.11
N GLN A 69 1.95 19.02 -9.18
CA GLN A 69 2.19 18.01 -10.21
C GLN A 69 3.66 17.86 -10.69
N PRO A 70 4.41 18.93 -11.05
CA PRO A 70 5.78 18.77 -11.54
C PRO A 70 6.79 18.35 -10.47
N HIS A 71 6.42 18.37 -9.19
CA HIS A 71 7.34 18.21 -8.08
C HIS A 71 7.10 16.91 -7.30
N ILE A 72 5.92 16.29 -7.40
CA ILE A 72 5.60 15.04 -6.70
C ILE A 72 6.50 13.91 -7.20
N ALA A 73 7.29 13.35 -6.29
CA ALA A 73 8.17 12.20 -6.53
C ALA A 73 7.70 10.96 -5.75
N THR A 74 7.24 11.17 -4.52
CA THR A 74 6.71 10.14 -3.62
C THR A 74 5.31 10.54 -3.17
N LEU A 75 4.41 9.56 -3.12
CA LEU A 75 3.09 9.70 -2.52
C LEU A 75 2.86 8.55 -1.55
N GLU A 76 2.46 8.90 -0.34
CA GLU A 76 1.96 7.96 0.65
C GLU A 76 0.50 8.28 1.02
N LEU A 77 -0.37 7.30 0.83
CA LEU A 77 -1.78 7.38 1.18
C LEU A 77 -2.05 6.56 2.44
N PHE A 78 -2.56 7.20 3.48
CA PHE A 78 -2.98 6.58 4.73
C PHE A 78 -4.49 6.66 4.86
N LEU A 79 -5.19 5.55 4.64
CA LEU A 79 -6.65 5.50 4.66
C LEU A 79 -7.07 4.70 5.89
N GLU A 80 -7.59 5.38 6.92
CA GLU A 80 -7.96 4.74 8.20
C GLU A 80 -9.47 4.42 8.29
N GLY A 81 -10.05 4.01 7.15
CA GLY A 81 -11.47 3.71 7.05
C GLY A 81 -12.33 4.85 7.59
N TYR A 82 -13.35 4.50 8.38
CA TYR A 82 -14.27 5.49 8.93
C TYR A 82 -13.76 6.19 10.20
N GLU A 83 -12.55 5.89 10.69
CA GLU A 83 -11.96 6.65 11.81
C GLU A 83 -11.65 8.10 11.39
N ASP A 84 -11.32 8.32 10.11
CA ASP A 84 -11.14 9.63 9.51
C ASP A 84 -12.44 10.48 9.47
N ARG A 85 -13.61 9.89 9.77
CA ARG A 85 -14.90 10.60 9.82
C ARG A 85 -15.18 11.32 11.12
N ARG A 86 -14.47 10.99 12.20
CA ARG A 86 -14.76 11.54 13.54
C ARG A 86 -14.84 13.08 13.59
N PRO A 87 -14.14 13.87 12.74
CA PRO A 87 -14.30 15.32 12.70
C PRO A 87 -15.58 15.82 12.00
N LEU A 88 -16.26 14.98 11.21
CA LEU A 88 -17.36 15.39 10.32
C LEU A 88 -18.76 15.13 10.90
N LEU A 89 -18.86 14.35 11.97
CA LEU A 89 -20.14 14.08 12.63
C LEU A 89 -20.39 15.13 13.73
N PRO A 90 -21.60 15.74 13.78
CA PRO A 90 -21.98 16.60 14.88
C PRO A 90 -21.78 15.88 16.21
N THR A 91 -21.10 16.52 17.16
CA THR A 91 -20.82 16.01 18.52
C THR A 91 -22.05 15.75 19.39
N ASP A 92 -23.26 15.83 18.84
CA ASP A 92 -24.47 15.49 19.57
C ASP A 92 -24.52 13.98 19.82
N ARG A 93 -24.01 13.61 21.00
CA ARG A 93 -23.94 12.27 21.61
C ARG A 93 -25.30 11.56 21.78
N ARG A 94 -26.36 12.00 21.11
CA ARG A 94 -27.66 11.31 21.13
C ARG A 94 -27.73 10.31 19.98
N GLY A 95 -27.04 9.20 20.18
CA GLY A 95 -27.24 7.95 19.43
C GLY A 95 -27.00 8.08 17.93
N ILE A 96 -25.75 7.84 17.50
CA ILE A 96 -25.51 7.40 16.12
C ILE A 96 -26.38 6.16 15.93
N ARG A 97 -27.49 6.32 15.21
CA ARG A 97 -28.35 5.19 14.87
C ARG A 97 -27.53 4.28 13.95
N PRO A 98 -27.66 2.95 14.08
CA PRO A 98 -26.99 1.98 13.21
C PRO A 98 -27.43 2.02 11.73
N ASP A 99 -28.05 3.11 11.28
CA ASP A 99 -28.74 3.27 9.99
C ASP A 99 -28.26 4.51 9.21
N ASP A 100 -27.09 5.05 9.54
CA ASP A 100 -26.46 6.19 8.83
C ASP A 100 -25.73 5.71 7.56
N THR A 101 -26.32 4.74 6.86
CA THR A 101 -25.82 4.16 5.60
C THR A 101 -25.62 5.24 4.52
N ASP A 102 -26.50 6.25 4.46
CA ASP A 102 -26.36 7.36 3.50
C ASP A 102 -25.10 8.19 3.73
N ALA A 103 -24.77 8.50 4.99
CA ALA A 103 -23.52 9.19 5.33
C ALA A 103 -22.31 8.32 4.98
N VAL A 104 -22.48 7.00 5.14
CA VAL A 104 -21.43 6.04 4.83
C VAL A 104 -21.14 5.96 3.35
N ASP A 105 -22.18 5.82 2.55
CA ASP A 105 -22.10 5.77 1.10
C ASP A 105 -21.60 7.10 0.54
N GLY A 106 -22.08 8.23 1.06
CA GLY A 106 -21.65 9.56 0.64
C GLY A 106 -20.15 9.79 0.83
N TRP A 107 -19.58 9.42 1.98
CA TRP A 107 -18.14 9.52 2.20
C TRP A 107 -17.35 8.52 1.34
N THR A 108 -17.84 7.29 1.16
CA THR A 108 -17.18 6.30 0.30
C THR A 108 -17.13 6.78 -1.15
N VAL A 109 -18.22 7.34 -1.68
CA VAL A 109 -18.26 7.94 -3.01
C VAL A 109 -17.28 9.11 -3.12
N ASN A 110 -17.26 10.00 -2.12
CA ASN A 110 -16.35 11.15 -2.11
C ASN A 110 -14.87 10.75 -2.06
N LEU A 111 -14.52 9.75 -1.25
CA LEU A 111 -13.16 9.23 -1.16
C LEU A 111 -12.72 8.65 -2.52
N ASN A 112 -13.55 7.78 -3.11
CA ASN A 112 -13.23 7.14 -4.39
C ASN A 112 -13.18 8.15 -5.56
N SER A 113 -14.02 9.18 -5.53
CA SER A 113 -13.93 10.32 -6.46
C SER A 113 -12.61 11.09 -6.30
N SER A 114 -12.17 11.30 -5.07
CA SER A 114 -10.89 11.96 -4.78
C SER A 114 -9.70 11.11 -5.23
N LEU A 115 -9.74 9.79 -5.02
CA LEU A 115 -8.74 8.85 -5.54
C LEU A 115 -8.66 8.86 -7.07
N ALA A 116 -9.81 8.90 -7.75
CA ALA A 116 -9.85 8.99 -9.22
C ALA A 116 -9.23 10.30 -9.74
N LYS A 117 -9.54 11.44 -9.10
CA LYS A 117 -8.91 12.73 -9.43
C LYS A 117 -7.40 12.71 -9.20
N LEU A 118 -6.97 12.12 -8.08
CA LEU A 118 -5.57 11.97 -7.76
C LEU A 118 -4.85 11.11 -8.82
N ALA A 119 -5.44 9.98 -9.21
CA ALA A 119 -4.89 9.12 -10.27
C ALA A 119 -4.70 9.87 -11.58
N ALA A 120 -5.73 10.59 -12.03
CA ALA A 120 -5.68 11.40 -13.26
C ALA A 120 -4.58 12.48 -13.20
N MET A 121 -4.35 13.09 -12.04
CA MET A 121 -3.26 14.03 -11.85
C MET A 121 -1.89 13.33 -11.89
N LEU A 122 -1.72 12.24 -11.13
CA LEU A 122 -0.45 11.51 -11.03
C LEU A 122 0.00 10.89 -12.36
N GLN A 123 -0.94 10.51 -13.22
CA GLN A 123 -0.63 10.05 -14.59
C GLN A 123 0.10 11.10 -15.41
N ARG A 124 0.02 12.37 -15.02
CA ARG A 124 0.70 13.50 -15.65
C ARG A 124 1.95 13.95 -14.88
N CYS A 125 2.33 13.27 -13.79
CA CYS A 125 3.52 13.57 -13.00
C CYS A 125 4.72 12.77 -13.52
N PRO A 126 5.64 13.37 -14.31
CA PRO A 126 6.78 12.64 -14.86
C PRO A 126 7.83 12.27 -13.80
N GLY A 127 7.83 12.96 -12.66
CA GLY A 127 8.74 12.74 -11.54
C GLY A 127 8.27 11.67 -10.55
N MET A 128 7.03 11.20 -10.65
CA MET A 128 6.47 10.23 -9.72
C MET A 128 7.19 8.89 -9.85
N ARG A 129 7.73 8.38 -8.74
CA ARG A 129 8.54 7.15 -8.69
C ARG A 129 8.09 6.19 -7.60
N CYS A 130 7.53 6.68 -6.50
CA CYS A 130 7.16 5.86 -5.35
C CYS A 130 5.70 6.08 -4.95
N LEU A 131 4.90 5.01 -4.98
CA LEU A 131 3.52 5.02 -4.46
C LEU A 131 3.42 4.04 -3.30
N LYS A 132 3.03 4.55 -2.13
CA LYS A 132 2.72 3.77 -0.94
C LYS A 132 1.25 3.95 -0.60
N LEU A 133 0.51 2.86 -0.45
CA LEU A 133 -0.89 2.89 -0.05
C LEU A 133 -1.06 1.98 1.16
N LYS A 134 -1.46 2.59 2.27
CA LYS A 134 -1.78 1.96 3.54
C LYS A 134 -3.25 2.17 3.80
N ALA A 135 -4.02 1.11 3.69
CA ALA A 135 -5.46 1.13 3.88
C ALA A 135 -5.85 0.17 5.00
N ARG A 136 -6.53 0.73 5.99
CA ARG A 136 -7.05 0.07 7.17
C ARG A 136 -8.59 -0.02 7.10
N PRO A 137 -9.24 -1.19 7.14
CA PRO A 137 -10.64 -1.31 7.43
C PRO A 137 -10.96 -0.76 8.78
N GLU A 138 -12.23 -0.49 8.89
CA GLU A 138 -12.89 -0.06 10.07
C GLU A 138 -12.62 -1.02 11.24
N ARG A 139 -12.24 -0.42 12.39
CA ARG A 139 -12.29 -1.13 13.67
C ARG A 139 -13.76 -1.47 13.92
N PRO A 140 -14.14 -2.75 14.04
CA PRO A 140 -15.53 -3.09 14.25
C PRO A 140 -16.01 -2.45 15.56
N GLY A 141 -16.76 -1.35 15.46
CA GLY A 141 -17.56 -0.85 16.57
C GLY A 141 -18.65 -1.88 16.84
N LEU A 142 -18.68 -2.43 18.06
CA LEU A 142 -19.76 -3.25 18.66
C LEU A 142 -20.79 -3.83 17.67
N GLY A 143 -20.39 -4.81 16.86
CA GLY A 143 -21.31 -5.61 16.03
C GLY A 143 -21.60 -5.11 14.61
N LEU A 144 -21.00 -4.01 14.15
CA LEU A 144 -21.14 -3.58 12.75
C LEU A 144 -20.37 -4.52 11.81
N ARG A 145 -21.01 -4.88 10.68
CA ARG A 145 -20.35 -5.60 9.59
C ARG A 145 -19.25 -4.70 9.02
N ARG A 146 -18.03 -5.23 8.89
CA ARG A 146 -16.93 -4.52 8.22
C ARG A 146 -17.35 -4.19 6.80
N GLN A 147 -17.35 -2.91 6.46
CA GLN A 147 -17.64 -2.45 5.10
C GLN A 147 -16.35 -2.13 4.35
N GLY A 148 -16.26 -2.59 3.10
CA GLY A 148 -15.21 -2.16 2.19
C GLY A 148 -15.52 -0.76 1.69
N TYR A 149 -14.54 0.14 1.74
CA TYR A 149 -14.70 1.54 1.31
C TYR A 149 -13.81 1.93 0.14
N LEU A 150 -12.96 1.01 -0.34
CA LEU A 150 -12.15 1.23 -1.52
C LEU A 150 -12.77 0.51 -2.70
N MET A 151 -12.89 1.22 -3.82
CA MET A 151 -13.33 0.63 -5.07
C MET A 151 -12.12 0.19 -5.90
N VAL A 152 -12.25 -0.96 -6.58
CA VAL A 152 -11.18 -1.53 -7.40
C VAL A 152 -10.77 -0.60 -8.53
N LYS A 153 -11.71 0.10 -9.17
CA LYS A 153 -11.42 0.95 -10.33
C LYS A 153 -10.50 2.15 -10.01
N PRO A 154 -10.82 3.04 -9.04
CA PRO A 154 -9.90 4.11 -8.65
C PRO A 154 -8.51 3.62 -8.22
N LEU A 155 -8.44 2.46 -7.56
CA LEU A 155 -7.16 1.83 -7.22
C LEU A 155 -6.42 1.35 -8.47
N GLY A 156 -7.10 0.69 -9.41
CA GLY A 156 -6.53 0.29 -10.70
C GLY A 156 -6.01 1.48 -11.52
N ASP A 157 -6.71 2.62 -11.47
CA ASP A 157 -6.27 3.86 -12.12
C ASP A 157 -4.96 4.40 -11.50
N LEU A 158 -4.81 4.29 -10.16
CA LEU A 158 -3.55 4.59 -9.45
C LEU A 158 -2.43 3.60 -9.77
N LEU A 159 -2.76 2.36 -10.06
CA LEU A 159 -1.79 1.34 -10.48
C LEU A 159 -1.43 1.43 -11.96
N SER A 160 -2.08 2.30 -12.73
CA SER A 160 -1.78 2.51 -14.16
C SER A 160 -0.67 3.55 -14.39
N LEU A 161 0.07 3.93 -13.35
CA LEU A 161 1.13 4.92 -13.40
C LEU A 161 2.41 4.35 -14.04
N ARG A 162 2.79 4.92 -15.20
CA ARG A 162 3.85 4.39 -16.07
C ARG A 162 5.27 4.50 -15.52
N HIS A 163 5.49 5.38 -14.55
CA HIS A 163 6.83 5.73 -14.08
C HIS A 163 7.14 5.21 -12.67
N LEU A 164 6.26 4.38 -12.11
CA LEU A 164 6.49 3.80 -10.79
C LEU A 164 7.67 2.83 -10.83
N THR A 165 8.59 3.05 -9.90
CA THR A 165 9.73 2.19 -9.62
C THR A 165 9.62 1.54 -8.24
N ASN A 166 8.84 2.13 -7.34
CA ASN A 166 8.60 1.59 -6.01
C ASN A 166 7.11 1.58 -5.73
N PHE A 167 6.57 0.42 -5.37
CA PHE A 167 5.17 0.29 -5.02
C PHE A 167 5.02 -0.51 -3.72
N ALA A 168 4.35 0.08 -2.75
CA ALA A 168 3.97 -0.59 -1.52
C ALA A 168 2.47 -0.53 -1.34
N PHE A 169 1.83 -1.68 -1.24
CA PHE A 169 0.41 -1.82 -0.99
C PHE A 169 0.21 -2.60 0.29
N ARG A 170 -0.34 -1.94 1.30
CA ARG A 170 -0.72 -2.54 2.57
C ARG A 170 -2.20 -2.31 2.75
N HIS A 171 -3.00 -3.24 2.26
CA HIS A 171 -4.45 -3.13 2.29
C HIS A 171 -5.08 -4.26 3.07
N TRP A 172 -6.04 -3.92 3.92
CA TRP A 172 -6.93 -4.88 4.56
C TRP A 172 -8.39 -4.38 4.39
N GLY A 173 -9.31 -5.28 4.01
CA GLY A 173 -10.75 -5.02 4.09
C GLY A 173 -11.45 -4.51 2.83
N LEU A 174 -11.05 -4.94 1.65
CA LEU A 174 -11.98 -5.09 0.53
C LEU A 174 -12.89 -6.26 0.88
N TYR A 175 -13.98 -6.00 1.60
CA TYR A 175 -15.06 -6.98 1.58
C TYR A 175 -15.51 -7.08 0.12
N PRO A 176 -15.63 -8.29 -0.46
CA PRO A 176 -16.26 -8.44 -1.75
C PRO A 176 -17.67 -7.92 -1.57
N GLN A 177 -17.94 -6.70 -2.05
CA GLN A 177 -19.31 -6.24 -2.17
C GLN A 177 -19.94 -7.22 -3.15
N SER A 178 -20.65 -8.19 -2.56
CA SER A 178 -21.46 -9.15 -3.27
C SER A 178 -22.31 -8.35 -4.25
N GLN A 179 -22.21 -8.72 -5.53
CA GLN A 179 -23.02 -8.23 -6.66
C GLN A 179 -22.53 -6.90 -7.28
N ALA A 180 -21.60 -6.98 -8.25
CA ALA A 180 -21.58 -6.21 -9.51
C ALA A 180 -20.17 -5.90 -10.06
N CYS A 181 -19.08 -6.30 -9.39
CA CYS A 181 -17.77 -6.27 -10.05
C CYS A 181 -17.64 -7.50 -10.97
N ASP A 182 -17.32 -7.23 -12.23
CA ASP A 182 -16.99 -8.23 -13.24
C ASP A 182 -15.95 -9.21 -12.65
N PRO A 183 -16.22 -10.54 -12.59
CA PRO A 183 -15.36 -11.54 -11.94
C PRO A 183 -13.91 -11.59 -12.46
N GLY A 184 -13.58 -10.83 -13.52
CA GLY A 184 -12.24 -10.67 -14.05
C GLY A 184 -11.42 -9.49 -13.52
N ILE A 185 -11.98 -8.59 -12.71
CA ILE A 185 -11.29 -7.35 -12.29
C ILE A 185 -10.89 -7.42 -10.81
N HIS A 186 -9.67 -7.89 -10.55
CA HIS A 186 -9.02 -7.82 -9.24
C HIS A 186 -7.64 -7.16 -9.36
N LEU A 187 -7.17 -6.55 -8.27
CA LEU A 187 -5.96 -5.71 -8.28
C LEU A 187 -4.67 -6.47 -8.59
N CYS A 188 -4.62 -7.79 -8.39
CA CYS A 188 -3.40 -8.58 -8.69
C CYS A 188 -2.92 -8.39 -10.13
N ARG A 189 -3.83 -8.34 -11.11
CA ARG A 189 -3.46 -8.10 -12.52
C ARG A 189 -2.92 -6.69 -12.75
N SER A 190 -3.50 -5.70 -12.07
CA SER A 190 -3.03 -4.31 -12.13
C SER A 190 -1.64 -4.17 -11.53
N ILE A 191 -1.36 -4.86 -10.42
CA ILE A 191 -0.03 -4.87 -9.80
C ILE A 191 0.97 -5.66 -10.67
N ASN A 192 0.56 -6.81 -11.22
CA ASN A 192 1.38 -7.59 -12.14
C ASN A 192 1.84 -6.77 -13.36
N ALA A 193 0.95 -5.94 -13.91
CA ALA A 193 1.28 -5.04 -15.02
C ALA A 193 2.39 -4.02 -14.68
N LEU A 194 2.59 -3.70 -13.40
CA LEU A 194 3.64 -2.80 -12.93
C LEU A 194 5.01 -3.49 -12.80
N LEU A 195 5.09 -4.82 -12.70
CA LEU A 195 6.34 -5.53 -12.38
C LEU A 195 7.51 -5.19 -13.31
N ARG A 196 7.23 -4.84 -14.57
CA ARG A 196 8.26 -4.43 -15.54
C ARG A 196 8.85 -3.05 -15.31
N SER A 197 8.11 -2.13 -14.69
CA SER A 197 8.61 -0.79 -14.36
C SER A 197 9.18 -0.71 -12.94
N LEU A 198 8.74 -1.62 -12.06
CA LEU A 198 9.14 -1.65 -10.66
C LEU A 198 10.57 -2.16 -10.47
N ARG A 199 11.21 -1.56 -9.46
CA ARG A 199 12.39 -2.05 -8.77
C ARG A 199 12.02 -2.69 -7.43
N ARG A 200 10.98 -2.18 -6.76
CA ARG A 200 10.53 -2.70 -5.47
C ARG A 200 9.01 -2.88 -5.42
N LEU A 201 8.58 -4.06 -5.00
CA LEU A 201 7.18 -4.40 -4.73
C LEU A 201 7.03 -4.92 -3.30
N HIS A 202 6.28 -4.21 -2.48
CA HIS A 202 5.80 -4.72 -1.18
C HIS A 202 4.28 -4.83 -1.24
N CYS A 203 3.73 -6.02 -0.99
CA CYS A 203 2.31 -6.24 -1.14
C CYS A 203 1.74 -7.06 0.02
N ARG A 204 0.70 -6.54 0.67
CA ARG A 204 -0.19 -7.24 1.60
C ARG A 204 -1.62 -6.89 1.20
N MET A 205 -2.40 -7.91 0.92
CA MET A 205 -3.78 -7.80 0.46
C MET A 205 -4.65 -8.82 1.19
N ASP A 206 -5.95 -8.54 1.29
CA ASP A 206 -6.94 -9.46 1.84
C ASP A 206 -7.55 -10.41 0.81
N SER A 207 -7.41 -10.09 -0.48
CA SER A 207 -7.69 -10.98 -1.60
C SER A 207 -6.49 -10.98 -2.56
N ILE A 208 -5.87 -12.15 -2.76
CA ILE A 208 -4.63 -12.31 -3.54
C ILE A 208 -4.68 -13.62 -4.34
N CYS A 209 -3.94 -13.70 -5.45
CA CYS A 209 -3.77 -14.93 -6.21
C CYS A 209 -2.42 -14.94 -6.94
N GLU A 210 -2.04 -16.08 -7.48
CA GLU A 210 -0.79 -16.37 -8.18
C GLU A 210 -0.54 -15.44 -9.37
N SER A 211 -1.61 -14.98 -10.04
CA SER A 211 -1.50 -14.03 -11.15
C SER A 211 -0.85 -12.69 -10.77
N LEU A 212 -0.70 -12.40 -9.47
CA LEU A 212 0.08 -11.27 -8.99
C LEU A 212 1.53 -11.34 -9.49
N LEU A 213 2.15 -12.52 -9.46
CA LEU A 213 3.55 -12.76 -9.77
C LEU A 213 3.75 -13.54 -11.08
N GLU A 214 2.67 -14.08 -11.66
CA GLU A 214 2.71 -14.81 -12.93
C GLU A 214 3.04 -13.86 -14.09
N LEU A 215 4.22 -14.04 -14.70
CA LEU A 215 4.61 -13.29 -15.89
C LEU A 215 4.79 -14.24 -17.06
N PRO A 216 4.22 -13.91 -18.24
CA PRO A 216 4.53 -14.66 -19.44
C PRO A 216 6.03 -14.58 -19.73
N PRO A 217 6.63 -15.65 -20.30
CA PRO A 217 8.03 -15.62 -20.68
C PRO A 217 8.26 -14.50 -21.70
N HIS A 218 9.28 -13.67 -21.46
CA HIS A 218 9.69 -12.57 -22.32
C HIS A 218 11.21 -12.47 -22.36
N ASP A 219 11.73 -11.92 -23.47
CA ASP A 219 13.18 -11.84 -23.71
C ASP A 219 13.90 -10.78 -22.87
N THR A 220 13.17 -9.81 -22.31
CA THR A 220 13.77 -8.73 -21.51
C THR A 220 13.67 -9.05 -20.02
N PRO A 221 14.80 -9.12 -19.30
CA PRO A 221 14.78 -9.37 -17.86
C PRO A 221 14.18 -8.18 -17.11
N LEU A 222 13.60 -8.45 -15.95
CA LEU A 222 12.98 -7.44 -15.09
C LEU A 222 14.06 -6.66 -14.34
N ASN A 223 13.84 -5.35 -14.16
CA ASN A 223 14.65 -4.48 -13.29
C ASN A 223 14.22 -4.55 -11.82
N LEU A 224 13.36 -5.51 -11.50
CA LEU A 224 12.87 -5.75 -10.15
C LEU A 224 14.05 -6.23 -9.30
N GLU A 225 14.30 -5.55 -8.19
CA GLU A 225 15.36 -5.83 -7.23
C GLU A 225 14.76 -6.49 -5.97
N GLU A 226 13.55 -6.09 -5.58
CA GLU A 226 12.95 -6.46 -4.30
C GLU A 226 11.47 -6.80 -4.45
N VAL A 227 11.07 -7.97 -3.94
CA VAL A 227 9.68 -8.43 -3.92
C VAL A 227 9.38 -9.01 -2.55
N ILE A 228 8.38 -8.45 -1.88
CA ILE A 228 7.90 -8.95 -0.60
C ILE A 228 6.39 -9.08 -0.67
N ILE A 229 5.89 -10.32 -0.56
CA ILE A 229 4.47 -10.62 -0.48
C ILE A 229 4.15 -11.09 0.93
N ASN A 230 3.29 -10.35 1.63
CA ASN A 230 2.91 -10.69 2.99
C ASN A 230 1.47 -11.20 3.03
N LEU A 231 1.33 -12.50 3.27
CA LEU A 231 0.08 -13.25 3.39
C LEU A 231 -0.40 -13.31 4.84
N SER A 232 0.38 -12.84 5.81
CA SER A 232 -0.06 -12.76 7.20
C SER A 232 -1.00 -11.56 7.39
N LEU A 233 -2.20 -11.81 7.92
CA LEU A 233 -3.13 -10.76 8.37
C LEU A 233 -3.32 -10.78 9.90
N SER A 234 -2.36 -11.33 10.66
CA SER A 234 -2.46 -11.47 12.13
C SER A 234 -2.04 -10.22 12.92
N GLU A 235 -1.11 -9.40 12.41
CA GLU A 235 -0.60 -8.17 13.07
C GLU A 235 -1.62 -6.99 13.09
N LEU A 236 -2.90 -7.26 12.94
CA LEU A 236 -3.90 -6.23 12.62
C LEU A 236 -4.47 -5.51 13.84
N SER A 237 -4.30 -6.05 15.05
CA SER A 237 -4.69 -5.42 16.33
C SER A 237 -4.33 -6.34 17.49
N ASP A 238 -3.85 -5.79 18.61
CA ASP A 238 -3.63 -6.52 19.88
C ASP A 238 -4.88 -7.28 20.36
N ALA A 239 -6.06 -6.91 19.85
CA ALA A 239 -7.34 -7.54 20.18
C ALA A 239 -7.76 -8.70 19.26
N ILE A 240 -7.05 -8.97 18.16
CA ILE A 240 -7.42 -10.03 17.20
C ILE A 240 -6.52 -11.25 17.44
N THR A 241 -7.03 -12.23 18.16
CA THR A 241 -6.37 -13.52 18.43
C THR A 241 -6.65 -14.59 17.37
N SER A 242 -7.24 -14.21 16.22
CA SER A 242 -7.63 -15.17 15.18
C SER A 242 -6.66 -15.18 14.02
N TYR A 243 -6.26 -16.38 13.59
CA TYR A 243 -5.57 -16.63 12.33
C TYR A 243 -6.38 -16.03 11.18
N ARG A 244 -5.74 -15.19 10.38
CA ARG A 244 -6.38 -14.57 9.22
C ARG A 244 -5.45 -14.62 8.04
N TYR A 245 -5.92 -15.29 7.01
CA TYR A 245 -5.24 -15.41 5.73
C TYR A 245 -6.01 -14.65 4.66
N PRO A 246 -5.33 -14.23 3.58
CA PRO A 246 -6.00 -13.66 2.44
C PRO A 246 -6.90 -14.70 1.78
N ASN A 247 -8.02 -14.24 1.25
CA ASN A 247 -8.84 -15.03 0.35
C ASN A 247 -8.18 -15.10 -1.04
N ARG A 248 -8.55 -16.11 -1.83
CA ARG A 248 -8.25 -16.07 -3.27
C ARG A 248 -9.15 -15.06 -3.96
N CYS A 249 -8.61 -14.33 -4.94
CA CYS A 249 -9.42 -13.43 -5.79
C CYS A 249 -10.57 -14.17 -6.50
N GLN A 250 -10.36 -15.45 -6.82
CA GLN A 250 -11.38 -16.34 -7.34
C GLN A 250 -11.47 -17.56 -6.42
N PRO A 251 -12.62 -17.79 -5.75
CA PRO A 251 -12.75 -18.91 -4.84
C PRO A 251 -12.77 -20.23 -5.62
N ILE A 252 -11.88 -21.15 -5.27
CA ILE A 252 -11.85 -22.51 -5.77
C ILE A 252 -12.42 -23.43 -4.67
N PRO A 253 -13.42 -24.27 -4.97
CA PRO A 253 -13.97 -25.20 -4.00
C PRO A 253 -12.88 -26.12 -3.41
N SER A 254 -12.89 -26.29 -2.08
CA SER A 254 -12.00 -27.21 -1.34
C SER A 254 -10.51 -26.83 -1.32
N GLU A 255 -10.14 -25.64 -1.80
CA GLU A 255 -8.76 -25.19 -1.76
C GLU A 255 -8.37 -24.57 -0.41
N THR A 256 -7.20 -24.94 0.12
CA THR A 256 -6.71 -24.47 1.42
C THR A 256 -5.81 -23.24 1.27
N PHE A 257 -5.59 -22.52 2.37
CA PHE A 257 -4.58 -21.45 2.41
C PHE A 257 -3.18 -21.98 2.07
N LEU A 258 -2.84 -23.21 2.47
CA LEU A 258 -1.53 -23.82 2.18
C LEU A 258 -1.30 -23.91 0.67
N GLN A 259 -2.32 -24.30 -0.10
CA GLN A 259 -2.23 -24.34 -1.57
C GLN A 259 -2.05 -22.96 -2.19
N LEU A 260 -2.70 -21.91 -1.66
CA LEU A 260 -2.44 -20.52 -2.07
C LEU A 260 -1.01 -20.07 -1.74
N LYS A 261 -0.54 -20.36 -0.52
CA LYS A 261 0.81 -20.05 -0.07
C LYS A 261 1.84 -20.70 -0.99
N GLU A 262 1.73 -22.01 -1.20
CA GLU A 262 2.63 -22.77 -2.08
C GLU A 262 2.60 -22.24 -3.51
N ALA A 263 1.42 -21.93 -4.06
CA ALA A 263 1.29 -21.35 -5.40
C ALA A 263 2.01 -19.99 -5.51
N ILE A 264 1.90 -19.12 -4.51
CA ILE A 264 2.60 -17.83 -4.49
C ILE A 264 4.11 -18.01 -4.33
N GLU A 265 4.56 -18.92 -3.47
CA GLU A 265 5.99 -19.25 -3.29
C GLU A 265 6.62 -19.82 -4.59
N ASN A 266 5.89 -20.68 -5.30
CA ASN A 266 6.29 -21.22 -6.60
C ASN A 266 6.39 -20.12 -7.67
N GLN A 267 5.43 -19.18 -7.69
CA GLN A 267 5.50 -18.04 -8.61
C GLN A 267 6.61 -17.06 -8.23
N ALA A 268 6.89 -16.85 -6.94
CA ALA A 268 8.02 -16.03 -6.49
C ALA A 268 9.36 -16.63 -6.96
N THR A 269 9.51 -17.95 -6.86
CA THR A 269 10.68 -18.69 -7.38
C THR A 269 10.80 -18.58 -8.91
N THR A 270 9.67 -18.62 -9.62
CA THR A 270 9.64 -18.44 -11.09
C THR A 270 10.00 -17.02 -11.49
N LEU A 271 9.47 -16.02 -10.78
CA LEU A 271 9.74 -14.59 -10.98
C LEU A 271 11.22 -14.28 -10.78
N LEU A 272 11.86 -14.86 -9.76
CA LEU A 272 13.28 -14.68 -9.47
C LEU A 272 14.16 -14.97 -10.70
N ARG A 273 13.86 -16.01 -11.47
CA ARG A 273 14.62 -16.38 -12.67
C ARG A 273 14.51 -15.35 -13.80
N GLN A 274 13.51 -14.48 -13.75
CA GLN A 274 13.29 -13.42 -14.74
C GLN A 274 13.91 -12.08 -14.30
N MET A 275 14.43 -11.97 -13.07
CA MET A 275 15.01 -10.74 -12.53
C MET A 275 16.49 -10.61 -12.92
N SER A 276 16.89 -9.39 -13.32
CA SER A 276 18.27 -9.11 -13.72
C SER A 276 19.24 -8.96 -12.54
N ASN A 277 18.79 -8.38 -11.43
CA ASN A 277 19.59 -8.12 -10.23
C ASN A 277 18.76 -8.27 -8.95
N PRO A 278 18.29 -9.48 -8.63
CA PRO A 278 17.48 -9.72 -7.45
C PRO A 278 18.30 -9.55 -6.17
N ARG A 279 17.78 -8.73 -5.25
CA ARG A 279 18.32 -8.52 -3.90
C ARG A 279 17.53 -9.28 -2.85
N MET A 280 16.21 -9.35 -3.00
CA MET A 280 15.33 -10.06 -2.07
C MET A 280 14.01 -10.45 -2.76
N VAL A 281 13.61 -11.71 -2.62
CA VAL A 281 12.31 -12.20 -3.11
C VAL A 281 11.73 -13.08 -2.00
N ARG A 282 10.68 -12.59 -1.33
CA ARG A 282 10.21 -13.15 -0.07
C ARG A 282 8.70 -13.26 0.00
N VAL A 283 8.22 -14.36 0.57
CA VAL A 283 6.81 -14.59 0.89
C VAL A 283 6.67 -14.78 2.40
N ILE A 284 5.92 -13.92 3.05
CA ILE A 284 5.71 -13.92 4.50
C ILE A 284 4.34 -14.52 4.81
N SER A 285 4.30 -15.47 5.74
CA SER A 285 3.08 -16.04 6.31
C SER A 285 3.21 -16.11 7.84
N HIS A 286 2.15 -16.46 8.55
CA HIS A 286 2.27 -16.92 9.93
C HIS A 286 1.96 -18.41 10.02
N GLU A 287 2.53 -19.06 11.02
CA GLU A 287 2.34 -20.46 11.34
C GLU A 287 1.10 -20.66 12.22
N VAL A 288 0.47 -21.82 12.08
CA VAL A 288 -0.58 -22.30 12.97
C VAL A 288 -0.01 -23.44 13.81
N PRO A 289 -0.18 -23.46 15.14
CA PRO A 289 -0.93 -22.53 15.99
C PRO A 289 -0.05 -21.46 16.68
N SER A 290 1.22 -21.33 16.31
CA SER A 290 2.13 -20.45 17.06
C SER A 290 1.88 -18.95 16.82
N LEU A 291 1.19 -18.60 15.71
CA LEU A 291 1.14 -17.25 15.13
C LEU A 291 2.52 -16.68 14.81
N GLY A 292 3.58 -17.49 14.90
CA GLY A 292 4.94 -17.11 14.56
C GLY A 292 5.00 -16.69 13.11
N ILE A 293 5.65 -15.56 12.84
CA ILE A 293 5.80 -15.07 11.48
C ILE A 293 6.98 -15.80 10.84
N SER A 294 6.74 -16.42 9.69
CA SER A 294 7.74 -17.11 8.89
C SER A 294 7.86 -16.43 7.52
N ALA A 295 9.07 -16.38 6.97
CA ALA A 295 9.33 -15.90 5.64
C ALA A 295 10.03 -16.97 4.81
N PHE A 296 9.45 -17.32 3.67
CA PHE A 296 10.13 -18.07 2.61
C PHE A 296 10.98 -17.13 1.76
N ASP A 297 12.27 -17.40 1.66
CA ASP A 297 13.19 -16.69 0.79
C ASP A 297 13.41 -17.47 -0.50
N ALA A 298 12.89 -16.96 -1.61
CA ALA A 298 13.00 -17.62 -2.90
C ALA A 298 14.44 -17.64 -3.46
N MET A 299 15.33 -16.78 -2.93
CA MET A 299 16.75 -16.75 -3.33
C MET A 299 17.50 -17.98 -2.84
N THR A 300 17.22 -18.39 -1.60
CA THR A 300 17.92 -19.51 -0.92
C THR A 300 17.09 -20.78 -0.89
N GLY A 301 15.77 -20.67 -1.09
CA GLY A 301 14.81 -21.76 -0.89
C GLY A 301 14.54 -22.05 0.59
N GLN A 302 15.06 -21.25 1.52
CA GLN A 302 14.95 -21.49 2.96
C GLN A 302 13.79 -20.73 3.60
N ARG A 303 13.33 -21.21 4.75
CA ARG A 303 12.40 -20.49 5.63
C ARG A 303 13.16 -19.88 6.81
N VAL A 304 12.84 -18.62 7.09
CA VAL A 304 13.35 -17.89 8.27
C VAL A 304 12.18 -17.46 9.15
N ARG A 305 12.35 -17.56 10.46
CA ARG A 305 11.43 -17.01 11.45
C ARG A 305 11.70 -15.52 11.62
N LEU A 306 10.66 -14.71 11.55
CA LEU A 306 10.70 -13.29 11.85
C LEU A 306 10.18 -13.09 13.27
N GLY A 307 10.83 -12.20 14.03
CA GLY A 307 10.30 -11.77 15.31
C GLY A 307 9.02 -10.93 15.16
N ASP A 308 8.25 -10.84 16.23
CA ASP A 308 6.99 -10.11 16.23
C ASP A 308 7.20 -8.61 15.99
N GLY A 309 6.40 -8.03 15.08
CA GLY A 309 6.41 -6.59 14.79
C GLY A 309 7.66 -6.09 14.06
N ILE A 310 8.49 -7.00 13.52
CA ILE A 310 9.67 -6.66 12.74
C ILE A 310 9.28 -6.21 11.32
N GLU A 311 10.10 -5.36 10.71
CA GLU A 311 9.95 -4.96 9.30
C GLU A 311 10.05 -6.18 8.36
N TRP A 312 9.31 -6.14 7.25
CA TRP A 312 9.16 -7.31 6.37
C TRP A 312 10.45 -7.74 5.67
N ASP A 313 11.42 -6.85 5.58
CA ASP A 313 12.74 -7.00 4.98
C ASP A 313 13.86 -7.36 5.97
N ALA A 314 13.53 -7.60 7.25
CA ALA A 314 14.54 -8.01 8.23
C ALA A 314 15.07 -9.43 8.00
N ASP A 315 16.33 -9.69 8.39
CA ASP A 315 17.02 -10.95 8.06
C ASP A 315 16.38 -12.22 8.65
N GLY A 316 15.86 -12.16 9.88
CA GLY A 316 15.24 -13.30 10.57
C GLY A 316 16.22 -14.37 11.09
N GLU A 317 15.70 -15.46 11.65
CA GLU A 317 16.45 -16.62 12.11
C GLU A 317 16.11 -17.85 11.25
N VAL A 318 17.11 -18.58 10.73
CA VAL A 318 16.87 -19.77 9.89
C VAL A 318 16.22 -20.88 10.72
N VAL A 319 15.14 -21.49 10.19
CA VAL A 319 14.45 -22.61 10.83
C VAL A 319 14.91 -23.92 10.20
N ASP A 320 15.23 -24.92 11.02
CA ASP A 320 15.65 -26.26 10.54
C ASP A 320 14.44 -27.05 10.03
N GLU A 321 14.57 -27.75 8.90
CA GLU A 321 13.44 -28.46 8.24
C GLU A 321 12.86 -29.60 9.10
N SER A 322 13.61 -30.12 10.06
CA SER A 322 13.17 -31.19 10.97
C SER A 322 12.07 -30.77 11.95
N ASP A 323 11.84 -29.46 12.12
CA ASP A 323 10.80 -28.94 13.01
C ASP A 323 9.42 -28.85 12.32
N TRP A 324 9.31 -29.23 11.04
CA TRP A 324 8.11 -29.04 10.21
C TRP A 324 7.32 -30.33 9.92
N GLU A 325 7.79 -31.52 10.31
CA GLU A 325 7.17 -32.81 9.94
C GLU A 325 5.81 -33.10 10.63
N ASP A 326 5.34 -32.25 11.55
CA ASP A 326 4.04 -32.42 12.23
C ASP A 326 2.85 -31.72 11.51
N GLU A 327 3.06 -31.03 10.38
CA GLU A 327 2.05 -30.14 9.78
C GLU A 327 1.02 -30.80 8.83
N THR A 328 1.17 -32.07 8.43
CA THR A 328 0.23 -32.69 7.46
C THR A 328 -1.10 -33.17 8.07
N ASP A 329 -1.24 -33.21 9.39
CA ASP A 329 -2.37 -33.88 10.06
C ASP A 329 -3.48 -32.93 10.56
N LEU A 330 -3.38 -31.62 10.31
CA LEU A 330 -4.28 -30.62 10.92
C LEU A 330 -5.18 -29.83 9.95
N PHE A 331 -5.23 -30.19 8.66
CA PHE A 331 -6.10 -29.54 7.66
C PHE A 331 -6.91 -30.49 6.80
#